data_AF-A0A833D762-F1
#
_entry.id   AF-A0A833D762-F1
#
_cell.length_a   1.000
_cell.length_b   1.000
_cell.length_c   1.000
_cell.angle_alpha   90.00
_cell.angle_beta   90.00
_cell.angle_gamma   90.00
#
_symmetry.space_group_name_H-M   'P 1'
#
loop_
_entity.id
_entity.type
_entity.pdbx_description
1 polymer ?
#
loop_
_entity_poly.entity_id
_entity_poly.type
_entity_poly.pdbx_seq_one_letter_code
_entity_poly.pdbx_strand_id
1 'polypeptide(L)'
;MPEGSRGTVVGRLKQLWRTARKPSVKYSMLTLIVGGFASGIIFWGGFNTAMEATNTMSFCISCHEMRENVYAEYRSTIHYQNRTGVQATCADCHVPKQWVHKFVRKIEASNELYHHFLGSVATKEKFEAKRLTLARHVWTSMKGSDSRECRNCHTIE
;
A
#
# COMPACT_ATOMS: atom_id res chain seq x y z
N MET A 1 -30.54 6.40 -31.41
CA MET A 1 -29.46 6.05 -30.47
C MET A 1 -28.29 7.00 -30.72
N PRO A 2 -27.88 7.86 -29.78
CA PRO A 2 -26.93 8.92 -30.11
C PRO A 2 -25.48 8.46 -30.01
N GLU A 3 -24.82 8.34 -31.17
CA GLU A 3 -23.37 8.36 -31.33
C GLU A 3 -22.88 9.82 -31.25
N GLY A 4 -22.47 10.29 -30.08
CA GLY A 4 -22.10 11.72 -29.93
C GLY A 4 -21.04 12.08 -28.89
N SER A 5 -20.58 11.15 -28.05
CA SER A 5 -19.74 11.49 -26.88
C SER A 5 -18.23 11.21 -27.05
N ARG A 6 -17.81 10.49 -28.10
CA ARG A 6 -16.39 10.10 -28.28
C ARG A 6 -15.48 11.20 -28.83
N GLY A 7 -16.04 12.20 -29.54
CA GLY A 7 -15.26 13.30 -30.13
C GLY A 7 -14.79 14.37 -29.12
N THR A 8 -15.51 14.54 -28.01
CA THR A 8 -15.28 15.64 -27.07
C THR A 8 -14.14 15.37 -26.08
N VAL A 9 -13.98 14.11 -25.62
CA VAL A 9 -12.91 13.72 -24.68
C VAL A 9 -11.54 13.78 -25.34
N VAL A 10 -11.41 13.23 -26.55
CA VAL A 10 -10.16 13.26 -27.33
C VAL A 10 -9.76 14.70 -27.68
N GLY A 11 -10.73 15.56 -28.01
CA GLY A 11 -10.51 16.98 -28.26
C GLY A 11 -10.00 17.73 -27.01
N ARG A 12 -10.60 17.50 -25.84
CA ARG A 12 -10.18 18.10 -24.56
C ARG A 12 -8.79 17.65 -24.15
N LEU A 13 -8.45 16.37 -24.30
CA LEU A 13 -7.11 15.84 -24.02
C LEU A 13 -6.06 16.46 -24.95
N LYS A 14 -6.33 16.57 -26.25
CA LYS A 14 -5.43 17.27 -27.21
C LYS A 14 -5.25 18.74 -26.86
N GLN A 15 -6.29 19.42 -26.38
CA GLN A 15 -6.22 20.84 -26.00
C GLN A 15 -5.45 21.06 -24.69
N LEU A 16 -5.65 20.21 -23.68
CA LEU A 16 -4.85 20.22 -22.44
C LEU A 16 -3.37 19.96 -22.75
N TRP A 17 -3.08 18.98 -23.60
CA TRP A 17 -1.71 18.67 -24.04
C TRP A 17 -1.05 19.84 -24.79
N ARG A 18 -1.79 20.50 -25.70
CA ARG A 18 -1.29 21.71 -26.40
C ARG A 18 -1.02 22.85 -25.44
N THR A 19 -1.84 23.03 -24.40
CA THR A 19 -1.64 24.09 -23.40
C THR A 19 -0.45 23.78 -22.48
N ALA A 20 -0.30 22.53 -22.05
CA ALA A 20 0.82 22.10 -21.19
C ALA A 20 2.20 22.19 -21.88
N ARG A 21 2.25 22.01 -23.21
CA ARG A 21 3.48 22.14 -24.01
C ARG A 21 3.85 23.57 -24.40
N LYS A 22 3.00 24.57 -24.16
CA LYS A 22 3.33 25.97 -24.47
C LYS A 22 4.38 26.47 -23.47
N PRO A 23 5.50 27.05 -23.94
CA PRO A 23 6.50 27.62 -23.05
C PRO A 23 5.90 28.73 -22.20
N SER A 24 6.24 28.78 -20.91
CA SER A 24 5.74 29.82 -20.02
C SER A 24 6.33 31.16 -20.43
N VAL A 25 5.47 32.06 -20.90
CA VAL A 25 5.83 33.47 -21.17
C VAL A 25 5.87 34.32 -19.90
N LYS A 26 5.41 33.79 -18.76
CA LYS A 26 5.27 34.52 -17.48
C LYS A 26 6.34 34.19 -16.45
N TYR A 27 6.98 33.02 -16.54
CA TYR A 27 7.95 32.54 -15.55
C TYR A 27 9.30 32.29 -16.20
N SER A 28 10.38 32.73 -15.55
CA SER A 28 11.75 32.44 -15.99
C SER A 28 11.99 30.93 -15.99
N MET A 29 12.82 30.45 -16.92
CA MET A 29 13.26 29.06 -17.00
C MET A 29 13.83 28.57 -15.67
N LEU A 30 14.60 29.41 -14.97
CA LEU A 30 15.17 29.11 -13.66
C LEU A 30 14.07 28.86 -12.61
N THR A 31 13.04 29.71 -12.58
CA THR A 31 11.91 29.57 -11.65
C THR A 31 11.14 28.27 -11.88
N LEU A 32 10.94 27.87 -13.15
CA LEU A 32 10.29 26.61 -13.48
C LEU A 32 11.11 25.39 -13.06
N ILE A 33 12.42 25.42 -13.29
CA ILE A 33 13.33 24.33 -12.90
C ILE A 33 13.38 24.19 -11.38
N VAL A 34 13.62 25.30 -10.67
CA VAL A 34 13.69 25.30 -9.20
C VAL A 34 12.35 24.92 -8.59
N GLY A 35 11.25 25.50 -9.07
CA GLY A 35 9.92 25.18 -8.58
C GLY A 35 9.52 23.72 -8.84
N GLY A 36 9.84 23.19 -10.02
CA GLY A 36 9.59 21.79 -10.37
C GLY A 36 10.43 20.83 -9.53
N PHE A 37 11.71 21.12 -9.34
CA PHE A 37 12.60 20.32 -8.50
C PHE A 37 12.17 20.31 -7.02
N ALA A 38 11.88 21.49 -6.46
CA ALA A 38 11.38 21.61 -5.09
C ALA A 38 10.07 20.85 -4.91
N SER A 39 9.13 21.00 -5.86
CA SER A 39 7.87 20.25 -5.87
C SER A 39 8.10 18.74 -5.95
N GLY A 40 9.06 18.30 -6.77
CA GLY A 40 9.47 16.89 -6.88
C GLY A 40 9.99 16.32 -5.56
N ILE A 41 10.85 17.05 -4.85
CA ILE A 41 11.37 16.65 -3.53
C ILE A 41 10.23 16.54 -2.52
N ILE A 42 9.36 17.54 -2.45
CA ILE A 42 8.24 17.56 -1.51
C ILE A 42 7.30 16.38 -1.78
N PHE A 43 6.97 16.15 -3.05
CA PHE A 43 6.10 15.04 -3.45
C PHE A 43 6.75 13.69 -3.13
N TRP A 44 8.01 13.49 -3.50
CA TRP A 44 8.71 12.22 -3.27
C TRP A 44 8.89 11.93 -1.78
N GLY A 45 9.29 12.93 -1.00
CA GLY A 45 9.42 12.83 0.45
C GLY A 45 8.07 12.56 1.11
N GLY A 46 7.04 13.34 0.76
CA GLY A 46 5.69 13.14 1.28
C GLY A 46 5.12 11.76 0.95
N PHE A 47 5.30 11.29 -0.29
CA PHE A 47 4.85 9.99 -0.74
C PHE A 47 5.52 8.85 0.04
N ASN A 48 6.85 8.87 0.20
CA ASN A 48 7.57 7.82 0.94
C ASN A 48 7.25 7.88 2.45
N THR A 49 7.06 9.07 3.01
CA THR A 49 6.61 9.22 4.40
C THR A 49 5.23 8.61 4.60
N ALA A 50 4.27 8.85 3.70
CA ALA A 50 2.95 8.22 3.78
C ALA A 50 3.02 6.69 3.62
N MET A 51 3.85 6.21 2.69
CA MET A 51 4.12 4.79 2.51
C MET A 51 4.66 4.15 3.78
N GLU A 52 5.55 4.81 4.51
CA GLU A 52 6.11 4.28 5.75
C GLU A 52 5.17 4.41 6.94
N ALA A 53 4.41 5.50 7.04
CA ALA A 53 3.36 5.66 8.03
C ALA A 53 2.33 4.51 7.96
N THR A 54 1.99 4.07 6.75
CA THR A 54 1.07 2.94 6.52
C THR A 54 1.71 1.55 6.73
N ASN A 55 2.98 1.48 7.15
CA ASN A 55 3.65 0.24 7.57
C ASN A 55 3.75 0.12 9.10
N THR A 56 3.28 1.12 9.83
CA THR A 56 3.35 1.12 11.29
C THR A 56 2.31 0.17 11.89
N MET A 57 2.64 -0.41 13.06
CA MET A 57 1.71 -1.24 13.82
C MET A 57 0.40 -0.51 14.12
N SER A 58 0.48 0.77 14.51
CA SER A 58 -0.69 1.60 14.82
C SER A 58 -1.64 1.76 13.62
N PHE A 59 -1.11 1.89 12.41
CA PHE A 59 -1.91 1.90 11.19
C PHE A 59 -2.54 0.53 10.93
N CYS A 60 -1.78 -0.56 11.03
CA CYS A 60 -2.31 -1.91 10.78
C CYS A 60 -3.50 -2.25 11.69
N ILE A 61 -3.46 -1.80 12.95
CA ILE A 61 -4.54 -2.05 13.93
C ILE A 61 -5.56 -0.91 14.02
N SER A 62 -5.50 0.10 13.14
CA SER A 62 -6.53 1.16 13.12
C SER A 62 -7.86 0.64 12.58
N CYS A 63 -7.84 -0.43 11.78
CA CYS A 63 -9.03 -1.15 11.34
C CYS A 63 -9.45 -2.16 12.41
N HIS A 64 -10.74 -2.20 12.73
CA HIS A 64 -11.25 -3.08 13.78
C HIS A 64 -11.10 -4.57 13.42
N GLU A 65 -11.16 -4.92 12.13
CA GLU A 65 -11.01 -6.31 11.68
C GLU A 65 -9.62 -6.88 11.99
N MET A 66 -8.59 -6.05 11.88
CA MET A 66 -7.22 -6.46 12.22
C MET A 66 -7.02 -6.44 13.74
N ARG A 67 -7.52 -5.40 14.42
CA ARG A 67 -7.35 -5.21 15.87
C ARG A 67 -8.02 -6.30 16.70
N GLU A 68 -9.24 -6.69 16.35
CA GLU A 68 -10.08 -7.59 17.16
C GLU A 68 -9.81 -9.06 16.85
N ASN A 69 -9.38 -9.36 15.62
CA ASN A 69 -9.09 -10.72 15.19
C ASN A 69 -7.57 -10.99 15.24
N VAL A 70 -6.87 -10.70 14.14
CA VAL A 70 -5.48 -11.14 13.91
C VAL A 70 -4.50 -10.57 14.94
N TYR A 71 -4.66 -9.32 15.35
CA TYR A 71 -3.79 -8.71 16.36
C TYR A 71 -3.92 -9.39 17.72
N ALA A 72 -5.13 -9.76 18.13
CA ALA A 72 -5.36 -10.46 19.39
C ALA A 72 -4.62 -11.80 19.43
N GLU A 73 -4.61 -12.53 18.31
CA GLU A 73 -3.88 -13.79 18.15
C GLU A 73 -2.36 -13.58 18.09
N TYR A 74 -1.92 -12.61 17.28
CA TYR A 74 -0.50 -12.27 17.12
C TYR A 74 0.19 -11.98 18.45
N ARG A 75 -0.49 -11.31 19.40
CA ARG A 75 0.05 -11.04 20.74
C ARG A 75 0.39 -12.28 21.57
N SER A 76 -0.14 -13.45 21.21
CA SER A 76 0.18 -14.72 21.87
C SER A 76 1.32 -15.49 21.19
N THR A 77 1.84 -14.98 20.07
CA THR A 77 2.87 -15.66 19.28
C THR A 77 4.28 -15.29 19.72
N ILE A 78 5.27 -16.10 19.33
CA ILE A 78 6.70 -15.84 19.58
C ILE A 78 7.21 -14.54 18.94
N HIS A 79 6.56 -14.06 17.88
CA HIS A 79 6.97 -12.83 17.20
C HIS A 79 6.59 -11.57 18.00
N TYR A 80 5.63 -11.70 18.93
CA TYR A 80 5.28 -10.65 19.90
C TYR A 80 5.87 -10.91 21.29
N GLN A 81 5.72 -12.13 21.82
CA GLN A 81 6.24 -12.53 23.14
C GLN A 81 7.52 -13.33 22.97
N ASN A 82 8.66 -12.63 22.92
CA ASN A 82 9.98 -13.27 22.88
C ASN A 82 10.87 -12.82 24.04
N ARG A 83 11.90 -13.63 24.28
CA ARG A 83 12.88 -13.43 25.35
C ARG A 83 13.86 -12.30 25.06
N THR A 84 13.99 -11.88 23.79
CA THR A 84 14.94 -10.87 23.32
C THR A 84 14.42 -9.44 23.40
N GLY A 85 13.11 -9.25 23.56
CA GLY A 85 12.45 -7.93 23.55
C GLY A 85 12.29 -7.30 22.16
N VAL A 86 12.83 -7.90 21.10
CA VAL A 86 12.70 -7.44 19.71
C VAL A 86 11.43 -8.04 19.09
N GLN A 87 10.43 -7.22 18.79
CA GLN A 87 9.15 -7.67 18.23
C GLN A 87 9.11 -7.47 16.71
N ALA A 88 8.66 -8.50 15.99
CA ALA A 88 8.42 -8.40 14.55
C ALA A 88 7.00 -7.86 14.31
N THR A 89 6.88 -6.66 13.76
CA THR A 89 5.59 -6.00 13.53
C THR A 89 4.84 -6.60 12.34
N CYS A 90 3.58 -6.20 12.14
CA CYS A 90 2.78 -6.65 11.00
C CYS A 90 3.50 -6.44 9.66
N ALA A 91 4.15 -5.28 9.47
CA ALA A 91 4.85 -4.97 8.24
C ALA A 91 6.09 -5.82 8.01
N ASP A 92 6.78 -6.28 9.06
CA ASP A 92 7.97 -7.11 8.92
C ASP A 92 7.67 -8.44 8.21
N CYS A 93 6.43 -8.95 8.35
CA CYS A 93 5.97 -10.18 7.70
C CYS A 93 5.10 -9.93 6.45
N HIS A 94 4.29 -8.87 6.43
CA HIS A 94 3.30 -8.63 5.37
C HIS A 94 3.72 -7.60 4.31
N VAL A 95 4.76 -6.80 4.56
CA VAL A 95 5.19 -5.73 3.66
C VAL A 95 6.66 -5.94 3.28
N PRO A 96 6.95 -6.16 1.99
CA PRO A 96 8.33 -6.33 1.52
C PRO A 96 9.18 -5.08 1.82
N LYS A 97 10.45 -5.27 2.20
CA LYS A 97 11.40 -4.16 2.39
C LYS A 97 11.86 -3.54 1.07
N GLN A 98 12.01 -4.37 0.02
CA GLN A 98 12.42 -3.94 -1.31
C GLN A 98 11.33 -3.09 -1.98
N TRP A 99 11.71 -1.91 -2.49
CA TRP A 99 10.76 -0.87 -2.91
C TRP A 99 9.73 -1.33 -3.95
N VAL A 100 10.18 -2.02 -5.00
CA VAL A 100 9.29 -2.50 -6.08
C VAL A 100 8.22 -3.45 -5.51
N HIS A 101 8.64 -4.40 -4.67
CA HIS A 101 7.72 -5.37 -4.08
C HIS A 101 6.81 -4.73 -3.01
N LYS A 102 7.33 -3.76 -2.25
CA LYS A 102 6.53 -2.95 -1.32
C LYS A 102 5.41 -2.25 -2.07
N PHE A 103 5.73 -1.61 -3.20
CA PHE A 103 4.77 -0.86 -4.00
C PHE A 103 3.69 -1.77 -4.61
N VAL A 104 4.07 -2.93 -5.17
CA VAL A 104 3.11 -3.93 -5.68
C VAL A 104 2.16 -4.38 -4.57
N ARG A 105 2.67 -4.73 -3.39
CA ARG A 105 1.84 -5.17 -2.26
C ARG A 105 0.88 -4.08 -1.79
N LYS A 106 1.29 -2.80 -1.83
CA LYS A 106 0.44 -1.65 -1.49
C LYS A 106 -0.68 -1.43 -2.52
N ILE A 107 -0.41 -1.68 -3.80
CA ILE A 107 -1.47 -1.68 -4.82
C ILE A 107 -2.47 -2.81 -4.52
N GLU A 108 -2.00 -4.03 -4.27
CA GLU A 108 -2.85 -5.17 -3.93
C GLU A 108 -3.67 -4.92 -2.66
N ALA A 109 -3.08 -4.26 -1.66
CA ALA A 109 -3.75 -3.88 -0.41
C ALA A 109 -4.95 -2.94 -0.62
N SER A 110 -5.03 -2.24 -1.77
CA SER A 110 -6.21 -1.42 -2.10
C SER A 110 -7.49 -2.27 -2.16
N ASN A 111 -7.37 -3.57 -2.46
CA ASN A 111 -8.50 -4.49 -2.40
C ASN A 111 -8.99 -4.77 -0.96
N GLU A 112 -8.10 -4.69 0.03
CA GLU A 112 -8.48 -4.83 1.45
C GLU A 112 -9.36 -3.66 1.88
N LEU A 113 -9.05 -2.43 1.42
CA LEU A 113 -9.91 -1.26 1.64
C LEU A 113 -11.28 -1.43 0.99
N TYR A 114 -11.33 -1.92 -0.25
CA TYR A 114 -12.60 -2.23 -0.92
C TYR A 114 -13.45 -3.21 -0.07
N HIS A 115 -12.83 -4.27 0.44
CA HIS A 115 -13.50 -5.28 1.25
C HIS A 115 -13.85 -4.83 2.68
N HIS A 116 -13.11 -3.86 3.23
CA HIS A 116 -13.44 -3.16 4.47
C HIS A 116 -14.74 -2.36 4.29
N PHE A 117 -14.83 -1.53 3.24
CA PHE A 117 -16.05 -0.75 2.96
C PHE A 117 -17.26 -1.63 2.63
N LEU A 118 -17.05 -2.79 1.98
CA LEU A 118 -18.10 -3.79 1.80
C LEU A 118 -18.51 -4.52 3.10
N GLY A 119 -17.76 -4.37 4.18
CA GLY A 119 -18.01 -5.05 5.45
C GLY A 119 -17.90 -6.58 5.35
N SER A 120 -17.05 -7.06 4.44
CA SER A 120 -16.99 -8.46 4.03
C SER A 120 -16.36 -9.40 5.07
N VAL A 121 -15.66 -8.83 6.05
CA VAL A 121 -15.05 -9.47 7.23
C VAL A 121 -15.23 -8.62 8.50
N ALA A 122 -16.25 -7.74 8.51
CA ALA A 122 -16.41 -6.71 9.55
C ALA A 122 -16.77 -7.24 10.96
N THR A 123 -17.13 -8.51 11.10
CA THR A 123 -17.37 -9.14 12.41
C THR A 123 -16.53 -10.40 12.52
N LYS A 124 -16.31 -10.88 13.75
CA LYS A 124 -15.57 -12.11 14.01
C LYS A 124 -16.17 -13.30 13.26
N GLU A 125 -17.50 -13.42 13.23
CA GLU A 125 -18.20 -14.51 12.54
C GLU A 125 -17.94 -14.47 11.03
N LYS A 126 -17.97 -13.27 10.43
CA LYS A 126 -17.66 -13.10 8.99
C LYS A 126 -16.19 -13.38 8.69
N PHE A 127 -15.29 -12.97 9.60
CA PHE A 127 -13.87 -13.27 9.49
C PHE A 127 -13.63 -14.78 9.56
N GLU A 128 -14.17 -15.46 10.58
CA GLU A 128 -14.05 -16.91 10.78
C GLU A 128 -14.61 -17.69 9.59
N ALA A 129 -15.78 -17.29 9.05
CA ALA A 129 -16.36 -17.90 7.85
C ALA A 129 -15.44 -17.84 6.61
N LYS A 130 -14.52 -16.87 6.56
CA LYS A 130 -13.55 -16.69 5.47
C LYS A 130 -12.11 -17.01 5.86
N ARG A 131 -11.86 -17.41 7.11
CA ARG A 131 -10.51 -17.50 7.67
C ARG A 131 -9.57 -18.33 6.83
N LEU A 132 -10.02 -19.52 6.44
CA LEU A 132 -9.21 -20.43 5.62
C LEU A 132 -8.93 -19.86 4.22
N THR A 133 -9.90 -19.16 3.61
CA THR A 133 -9.71 -18.50 2.32
C THR A 133 -8.67 -17.39 2.42
N LEU A 134 -8.78 -16.53 3.42
CA LEU A 134 -7.82 -15.44 3.67
C LEU A 134 -6.43 -15.99 3.98
N ALA A 135 -6.33 -17.02 4.82
CA ALA A 135 -5.08 -17.69 5.14
C ALA A 135 -4.41 -18.28 3.89
N ARG A 136 -5.17 -18.94 3.01
CA ARG A 136 -4.65 -19.46 1.74
C ARG A 136 -4.09 -18.37 0.83
N HIS A 137 -4.71 -17.20 0.76
CA HIS A 137 -4.16 -16.08 -0.01
C HIS A 137 -2.79 -15.66 0.54
N VAL A 138 -2.68 -15.52 1.86
CA VAL A 138 -1.40 -15.17 2.51
C VAL A 138 -0.36 -16.26 2.30
N TRP A 139 -0.69 -17.53 2.50
CA TRP A 139 0.23 -18.64 2.28
C TRP A 139 0.69 -18.76 0.83
N THR A 140 -0.21 -18.53 -0.12
CA THR A 140 0.13 -18.51 -1.54
C THR A 140 1.13 -17.41 -1.85
N SER A 141 0.89 -16.20 -1.31
CA SER A 141 1.83 -15.08 -1.45
C SER A 141 3.18 -15.39 -0.81
N MET A 142 3.21 -15.91 0.42
CA MET A 142 4.45 -16.26 1.11
C MET A 142 5.23 -17.34 0.38
N LYS A 143 4.55 -18.38 -0.12
CA LYS A 143 5.20 -19.44 -0.91
C LYS A 143 5.71 -18.90 -2.25
N GLY A 144 4.95 -18.05 -2.91
CA GLY A 144 5.34 -17.42 -4.19
C GLY A 144 6.54 -16.49 -4.08
N SER A 145 6.74 -15.84 -2.91
CA SER A 145 7.93 -15.03 -2.61
C SER A 145 9.06 -15.82 -1.95
N ASP A 146 8.92 -17.15 -1.84
CA ASP A 146 9.87 -18.03 -1.15
C ASP A 146 10.18 -17.54 0.28
N SER A 147 9.13 -17.09 0.99
CA SER A 147 9.17 -16.55 2.35
C SER A 147 10.23 -15.47 2.53
N ARG A 148 10.44 -14.63 1.51
CA ARG A 148 11.41 -13.52 1.51
C ARG A 148 11.37 -12.70 2.81
N GLU A 149 10.18 -12.37 3.29
CA GLU A 149 9.98 -11.56 4.48
C GLU A 149 10.50 -12.27 5.75
N CYS A 150 10.24 -13.58 5.87
CA CYS A 150 10.75 -14.42 6.96
C CYS A 150 12.28 -14.49 6.93
N ARG A 151 12.88 -14.62 5.74
CA ARG A 151 14.33 -14.75 5.54
C ARG A 151 15.13 -13.49 5.86
N ASN A 152 14.49 -12.35 6.05
CA ASN A 152 15.17 -11.16 6.55
C ASN A 152 15.66 -11.33 7.99
N CYS A 153 15.08 -12.26 8.75
CA CYS A 153 15.42 -12.54 10.14
C CYS A 153 15.75 -14.02 10.39
N HIS A 154 15.25 -14.93 9.55
CA HIS A 154 15.48 -16.37 9.62
C HIS A 154 16.35 -16.83 8.45
N THR A 155 17.67 -16.86 8.65
CA THR A 155 18.58 -17.55 7.75
C THR A 155 18.63 -19.02 8.16
N ILE A 156 18.26 -19.90 7.24
CA ILE A 156 18.54 -21.32 7.37
C ILE A 156 19.90 -21.49 6.71
N GLU A 157 20.94 -21.71 7.50
CA GLU A 157 22.21 -22.25 7.01
C GLU A 157 22.03 -23.71 6.59
#